data_AF-A0A7D9EYD7-F1
#
_entry.id   AF-A0A7D9EYD7-F1
#
_cell.length_a   1.000
_cell.length_b   1.000
_cell.length_c   1.000
_cell.angle_alpha   90.00
_cell.angle_beta   90.00
_cell.angle_gamma   90.00
#
_symmetry.space_group_name_H-M   'P 1'
#
loop_
_entity.id
_entity.type
_entity.pdbx_description
1 polymer ?
#
loop_
_entity_poly.entity_id
_entity_poly.type
_entity_poly.pdbx_seq_one_letter_code
_entity_poly.pdbx_strand_id
1 'polypeptide(L)'
;MSAVSSDSTTSILQHVVCDPVEPTPLNIANVINNAFLASMSDFSPLSPNVRLATDKEPPFTVTEQSVFQKLSLIEYACPVYHDGLPTYLSSDLETIQRRAMRIIYPTESYEDALLLSGLTSLFLRRQQITNKVFLNIMNDDAHKLHELLPAKNNISLNLRKKSKFNNPRVKTNRYRNSFIISNSIKA
;
A
#
# COMPACT_ATOMS: atom_id res chain seq x y z
N MET A 1 -13.23 41.24 -43.55
CA MET A 1 -14.63 40.85 -43.27
C MET A 1 -14.62 39.35 -43.09
N SER A 2 -14.86 38.94 -41.85
CA SER A 2 -14.60 37.61 -41.30
C SER A 2 -15.56 36.57 -41.87
N ALA A 3 -14.99 35.49 -42.40
CA ALA A 3 -15.71 34.25 -42.68
C ALA A 3 -16.08 33.60 -41.34
N VAL A 4 -17.38 33.43 -41.08
CA VAL A 4 -17.86 32.55 -40.01
C VAL A 4 -18.35 31.27 -40.69
N SER A 5 -17.54 30.24 -40.52
CA SER A 5 -17.77 28.88 -40.96
C SER A 5 -19.15 28.40 -40.50
N SER A 6 -19.99 28.02 -41.45
CA SER A 6 -21.25 27.30 -41.21
C SER A 6 -20.93 25.85 -40.84
N ASP A 7 -20.27 25.63 -39.71
CA ASP A 7 -19.97 24.30 -39.20
C ASP A 7 -21.03 23.87 -38.19
N SER A 8 -22.05 23.19 -38.73
CA SER A 8 -22.43 21.85 -38.29
C SER A 8 -22.72 21.63 -36.79
N THR A 9 -23.59 22.45 -36.17
CA THR A 9 -24.22 22.06 -34.89
C THR A 9 -25.16 20.86 -35.04
N THR A 10 -25.61 20.58 -36.27
CA THR A 10 -26.50 19.47 -36.60
C THR A 10 -25.79 18.12 -36.77
N SER A 11 -24.50 18.07 -37.16
CA SER A 11 -23.81 16.76 -37.24
C SER A 11 -23.49 16.18 -35.87
N ILE A 12 -23.25 17.03 -34.87
CA ILE A 12 -22.97 16.58 -33.49
C ILE A 12 -24.20 15.85 -32.91
N LEU A 13 -25.41 16.14 -33.39
CA LEU A 13 -26.67 15.55 -32.91
C LEU A 13 -27.23 14.45 -33.82
N GLN A 14 -26.47 13.96 -34.81
CA GLN A 14 -26.95 12.91 -35.74
C GLN A 14 -27.47 11.65 -35.03
N HIS A 15 -26.93 11.32 -33.86
CA HIS A 15 -27.33 10.15 -33.07
C HIS A 15 -28.59 10.39 -32.21
N VAL A 16 -29.09 11.62 -32.12
CA VAL A 16 -30.31 11.99 -31.37
C VAL A 16 -31.55 11.99 -32.27
N VAL A 17 -31.38 12.13 -33.59
CA VAL A 17 -32.47 12.18 -34.57
C VAL A 17 -32.90 10.75 -34.93
N CYS A 18 -33.72 10.13 -34.08
CA CYS A 18 -34.26 8.78 -34.34
C CYS A 18 -35.53 8.76 -35.20
N ASP A 19 -36.15 9.91 -35.51
CA ASP A 19 -37.44 9.98 -36.24
C ASP A 19 -37.39 10.93 -37.46
N PRO A 20 -38.21 10.70 -38.51
CA PRO A 20 -38.10 11.37 -39.82
C PRO A 20 -38.70 12.79 -39.84
N VAL A 21 -38.54 13.56 -38.77
CA VAL A 21 -39.09 14.92 -38.64
C VAL A 21 -37.97 15.94 -38.77
N GLU A 22 -38.17 16.96 -39.61
CA GLU A 22 -37.13 17.95 -39.93
C GLU A 22 -36.50 18.57 -38.67
N PRO A 23 -35.16 18.74 -38.65
CA PRO A 23 -34.41 19.18 -37.48
C PRO A 23 -34.54 20.69 -37.28
N THR A 24 -35.73 21.13 -36.87
CA THR A 24 -35.93 22.49 -36.37
C THR A 24 -35.38 22.59 -34.94
N PRO A 25 -34.86 23.76 -34.52
CA PRO A 25 -34.34 23.96 -33.16
C PRO A 25 -35.35 23.60 -32.06
N LEU A 26 -36.63 23.80 -32.33
CA LEU A 26 -37.72 23.47 -31.42
C LEU A 26 -37.91 21.95 -31.26
N ASN A 27 -37.81 21.19 -32.35
CA ASN A 27 -37.93 19.73 -32.32
C ASN A 27 -36.79 19.09 -31.54
N ILE A 28 -35.57 19.58 -31.72
CA ILE A 28 -34.39 19.10 -30.97
C ILE A 28 -34.56 19.34 -29.47
N ALA A 29 -35.02 20.54 -29.07
CA ALA A 29 -35.28 20.86 -27.68
C ALA A 29 -36.33 19.91 -27.05
N ASN A 30 -37.40 19.60 -27.80
CA ASN A 30 -38.43 18.67 -27.34
C ASN A 30 -37.92 17.25 -27.18
N VAL A 31 -37.09 16.75 -28.11
CA VAL A 31 -36.48 15.41 -28.00
C VAL A 31 -35.57 15.31 -26.78
N ILE A 32 -34.75 16.33 -26.52
CA ILE A 32 -33.86 16.37 -25.34
C ILE A 32 -34.69 16.33 -24.05
N ASN A 33 -35.72 17.18 -23.94
CA ASN A 33 -36.58 17.22 -22.76
C ASN A 33 -37.29 15.88 -22.56
N ASN A 34 -37.81 15.28 -23.63
CA ASN A 34 -38.46 13.98 -23.56
C ASN A 34 -37.49 12.85 -23.15
N ALA A 35 -36.24 12.87 -23.61
CA ALA A 35 -35.23 11.88 -23.22
C ALA A 35 -34.90 11.96 -21.72
N PHE A 36 -34.77 13.17 -21.17
CA PHE A 36 -34.58 13.35 -19.73
C PHE A 36 -35.81 12.91 -18.93
N LEU A 37 -37.02 13.25 -19.39
CA LEU A 37 -38.26 12.88 -18.71
C LEU A 37 -38.56 11.38 -18.79
N ALA A 38 -38.20 10.71 -19.88
CA ALA A 38 -38.33 9.26 -20.03
C ALA A 38 -37.47 8.50 -19.01
N SER A 39 -36.26 8.98 -18.69
CA SER A 39 -35.47 8.39 -17.61
C SER A 39 -36.11 8.57 -16.23
N MET A 40 -37.00 9.55 -16.06
CA MET A 40 -37.68 9.84 -14.80
C MET A 40 -39.03 9.14 -14.68
N SER A 41 -39.59 8.58 -15.76
CA SER A 41 -40.89 7.90 -15.70
C SER A 41 -40.87 6.63 -14.86
N ASP A 42 -39.70 5.98 -14.75
CA ASP A 42 -39.53 4.76 -13.97
C ASP A 42 -39.22 5.05 -12.49
N PHE A 43 -39.08 6.32 -12.12
CA PHE A 43 -38.90 6.74 -10.74
C PHE A 43 -40.24 6.69 -10.00
N SER A 44 -40.49 5.59 -9.30
CA SER A 44 -41.49 5.57 -8.23
C SER A 44 -40.82 5.97 -6.93
N PRO A 45 -41.26 7.06 -6.26
CA PRO A 45 -40.74 7.40 -4.94
C PRO A 45 -40.96 6.21 -4.00
N LEU A 46 -39.95 5.89 -3.20
CA LEU A 46 -40.05 4.85 -2.19
C LEU A 46 -41.22 5.19 -1.27
N SER A 47 -42.11 4.22 -1.03
CA SER A 47 -43.22 4.43 -0.11
C SER A 47 -42.66 4.84 1.26
N PRO A 48 -43.34 5.72 2.02
CA PRO A 48 -42.81 6.25 3.29
C PRO A 48 -42.41 5.16 4.30
N ASN A 49 -42.88 3.94 4.09
CA ASN A 49 -42.68 2.78 4.94
C ASN A 49 -41.90 1.63 4.25
N VAL A 50 -41.06 1.91 3.24
CA VAL A 50 -40.12 0.89 2.73
C VAL A 50 -39.17 0.50 3.87
N ARG A 51 -39.50 -0.59 4.54
CA ARG A 51 -38.55 -1.34 5.34
C ARG A 51 -37.71 -2.12 4.34
N LEU A 52 -36.53 -1.59 4.01
CA LEU A 52 -35.47 -2.42 3.43
C LEU A 52 -35.34 -3.60 4.38
N ALA A 53 -35.59 -4.82 3.89
CA ALA A 53 -35.13 -5.99 4.59
C ALA A 53 -33.63 -5.79 4.72
N THR A 54 -33.18 -5.46 5.93
CA THR A 54 -31.78 -5.63 6.26
C THR A 54 -31.61 -7.13 6.22
N ASP A 55 -31.27 -7.67 5.06
CA ASP A 55 -30.59 -8.95 5.01
C ASP A 55 -29.44 -8.76 5.99
N LYS A 56 -29.60 -9.38 7.16
CA LYS A 56 -28.64 -9.32 8.26
C LYS A 56 -27.45 -10.14 7.82
N GLU A 57 -26.71 -9.68 6.81
CA GLU A 57 -25.29 -9.95 6.70
C GLU A 57 -24.75 -9.71 8.12
N PRO A 58 -24.18 -10.74 8.76
CA PRO A 58 -23.69 -10.59 10.12
C PRO A 58 -22.73 -9.41 10.14
N PRO A 59 -22.77 -8.57 11.20
CA PRO A 59 -21.87 -7.44 11.31
C PRO A 59 -20.45 -7.95 11.08
N PHE A 60 -19.71 -7.32 10.17
CA PHE A 60 -18.33 -7.71 9.87
C PHE A 60 -17.50 -7.66 11.16
N THR A 61 -17.28 -8.83 11.77
CA THR A 61 -16.50 -8.94 12.99
C THR A 61 -15.03 -9.05 12.64
N VAL A 62 -14.27 -7.99 12.93
CA VAL A 62 -12.82 -8.04 12.88
C VAL A 62 -12.32 -8.87 14.06
N THR A 63 -11.81 -10.06 13.79
CA THR A 63 -11.17 -10.89 14.81
C THR A 63 -9.71 -10.47 15.01
N GLU A 64 -9.19 -10.61 16.23
CA GLU A 64 -7.78 -10.31 16.54
C GLU A 64 -6.83 -11.10 15.64
N GLN A 65 -7.15 -12.38 15.40
CA GLN A 65 -6.38 -13.27 14.54
C GLN A 65 -6.26 -12.76 13.10
N SER A 66 -7.35 -12.23 12.53
CA SER A 66 -7.35 -11.64 11.18
C SER A 66 -6.43 -10.42 11.11
N VAL A 67 -6.44 -9.60 12.16
CA VAL A 67 -5.57 -8.42 12.26
C VAL A 67 -4.10 -8.84 12.39
N PHE A 68 -3.79 -9.80 13.25
CA PHE A 68 -2.41 -10.30 13.41
C PHE A 68 -1.88 -10.96 12.14
N GLN A 69 -2.71 -11.73 11.43
CA GLN A 69 -2.33 -12.31 10.15
C GLN A 69 -1.95 -11.23 9.14
N LYS A 70 -2.73 -10.15 9.04
CA LYS A 70 -2.40 -9.02 8.15
C LYS A 70 -1.14 -8.28 8.59
N LEU A 71 -0.89 -8.13 9.89
CA LEU A 71 0.34 -7.52 10.40
C LEU A 71 1.59 -8.34 10.04
N SER A 72 1.50 -9.68 10.07
CA SER A 72 2.62 -10.56 9.74
C SER A 72 3.14 -10.37 8.30
N LEU A 73 2.26 -9.99 7.37
CA LEU A 73 2.64 -9.72 5.97
C LEU A 73 3.60 -8.54 5.84
N ILE A 74 3.56 -7.60 6.79
CA ILE A 74 4.45 -6.43 6.79
C ILE A 74 5.88 -6.86 7.07
N GLU A 75 6.08 -7.97 7.78
CA GLU A 75 7.41 -8.49 8.13
C GLU A 75 8.07 -9.29 6.99
N TYR A 76 7.29 -9.77 6.02
CA TYR A 76 7.78 -10.65 4.95
C TYR A 76 8.97 -10.07 4.15
N ALA A 77 8.86 -8.81 3.73
CA ALA A 77 9.90 -8.16 2.93
C ALA A 77 10.99 -7.48 3.79
N CYS A 78 10.81 -7.47 5.12
CA CYS A 78 11.69 -6.73 6.01
C CYS A 78 13.16 -7.18 6.03
N PRO A 79 13.51 -8.49 5.91
CA PRO A 79 14.90 -8.89 5.91
C PRO A 79 15.75 -8.10 4.91
N VAL A 80 15.21 -7.81 3.72
CA VAL A 80 15.97 -7.16 2.64
C VAL A 80 15.89 -5.64 2.72
N TYR A 81 14.73 -5.10 3.12
CA TYR A 81 14.45 -3.66 2.98
C TYR A 81 14.60 -2.85 4.28
N HIS A 82 14.69 -3.48 5.46
CA HIS A 82 14.67 -2.78 6.75
C HIS A 82 15.63 -1.58 6.81
N ASP A 83 16.90 -1.76 6.42
CA ASP A 83 17.92 -0.70 6.45
C ASP A 83 17.78 0.31 5.31
N GLY A 84 17.22 -0.12 4.19
CA GLY A 84 17.03 0.70 3.00
C GLY A 84 15.80 1.60 3.06
N LEU A 85 14.90 1.38 4.03
CA LEU A 85 13.67 2.15 4.17
C LEU A 85 13.97 3.56 4.71
N PRO A 86 13.49 4.61 4.03
CA PRO A 86 13.43 5.94 4.60
C PRO A 86 12.65 5.97 5.93
N THR A 87 13.00 6.92 6.80
CA THR A 87 12.37 7.06 8.12
C THR A 87 10.87 7.27 8.04
N TYR A 88 10.38 8.03 7.06
CA TYR A 88 8.94 8.28 6.86
C TYR A 88 8.15 6.99 6.54
N LEU A 89 8.70 6.10 5.68
CA LEU A 89 8.06 4.81 5.41
C LEU A 89 8.11 3.91 6.65
N SER A 90 9.20 3.96 7.42
CA SER A 90 9.29 3.19 8.65
C SER A 90 8.23 3.64 9.68
N SER A 91 8.01 4.95 9.81
CA SER A 91 6.94 5.48 10.67
C SER A 91 5.56 5.11 10.14
N ASP A 92 5.31 5.20 8.83
CA ASP A 92 4.03 4.84 8.23
C ASP A 92 3.69 3.38 8.50
N LEU A 93 4.66 2.46 8.36
CA LEU A 93 4.46 1.05 8.72
C LEU A 93 4.15 0.87 10.22
N GLU A 94 4.81 1.63 11.09
CA GLU A 94 4.51 1.61 12.54
C GLU A 94 3.08 2.11 12.82
N THR A 95 2.57 3.09 12.06
CA THR A 95 1.18 3.54 12.22
C THR A 95 0.16 2.44 11.91
N ILE A 96 0.48 1.52 11.01
CA ILE A 96 -0.39 0.37 10.70
C ILE A 96 -0.48 -0.54 11.94
N GLN A 97 0.63 -0.84 12.59
CA GLN A 97 0.63 -1.59 13.85
C GLN A 97 -0.14 -0.84 14.95
N ARG A 98 0.06 0.47 15.11
CA ARG A 98 -0.69 1.28 16.08
C ARG A 98 -2.19 1.24 15.85
N ARG A 99 -2.63 1.34 14.58
CA ARG A 99 -4.05 1.25 14.22
C ARG A 99 -4.61 -0.14 14.50
N ALA A 100 -3.86 -1.19 14.17
CA ALA A 100 -4.24 -2.56 14.49
C ALA A 100 -4.39 -2.77 16.00
N MET A 101 -3.45 -2.28 16.81
CA MET A 101 -3.53 -2.35 18.27
C MET A 101 -4.77 -1.62 18.80
N ARG A 102 -5.12 -0.46 18.23
CA ARG A 102 -6.33 0.28 18.62
C ARG A 102 -7.64 -0.43 18.25
N ILE A 103 -7.65 -1.22 17.17
CA ILE A 103 -8.82 -2.02 16.78
C ILE A 103 -9.00 -3.19 17.76
N ILE A 104 -7.91 -3.83 18.17
CA ILE A 104 -7.93 -4.98 19.07
C ILE A 104 -8.16 -4.56 20.53
N TYR A 105 -7.44 -3.54 20.99
CA TYR A 105 -7.49 -2.99 22.34
C TYR A 105 -7.86 -1.50 22.30
N PRO A 106 -9.16 -1.16 22.27
CA PRO A 106 -9.60 0.23 22.12
C PRO A 106 -9.29 1.12 23.32
N THR A 107 -9.22 0.53 24.52
CA THR A 107 -9.06 1.24 25.81
C THR A 107 -7.62 1.44 26.22
N GLU A 108 -6.71 0.63 25.69
CA GLU A 108 -5.33 0.56 26.15
C GLU A 108 -4.43 1.54 25.40
N SER A 109 -3.35 1.95 26.07
CA SER A 109 -2.28 2.69 25.41
C SER A 109 -1.54 1.79 24.42
N TYR A 110 -0.77 2.37 23.49
CA TYR A 110 -0.04 1.56 22.51
C TYR A 110 0.95 0.59 23.18
N GLU A 111 1.69 1.06 24.18
CA GLU A 111 2.70 0.25 24.86
C GLU A 111 2.05 -0.88 25.67
N ASP A 112 0.91 -0.62 26.32
CA ASP A 112 0.16 -1.64 27.06
C ASP A 112 -0.47 -2.67 26.12
N ALA A 113 -1.01 -2.22 24.98
CA ALA A 113 -1.52 -3.11 23.93
C ALA A 113 -0.43 -4.02 23.35
N LEU A 114 0.81 -3.53 23.22
CA LEU A 114 1.96 -4.36 22.83
C LEU A 114 2.25 -5.43 23.88
N LEU A 115 2.26 -5.05 25.17
CA LEU A 115 2.47 -5.97 26.27
C LEU A 115 1.38 -7.07 26.30
N LEU A 116 0.12 -6.68 26.20
CA LEU A 116 -1.04 -7.61 26.21
C LEU A 116 -1.03 -8.57 25.01
N SER A 117 -0.63 -8.09 23.83
CA SER A 117 -0.47 -8.94 22.64
C SER A 117 0.81 -9.78 22.63
N GLY A 118 1.74 -9.54 23.57
CA GLY A 118 3.06 -10.18 23.58
C GLY A 118 3.95 -9.74 22.40
N LEU A 119 3.65 -8.61 21.77
CA LEU A 119 4.39 -8.08 20.64
C LEU A 119 5.36 -6.97 21.07
N THR A 120 6.39 -6.75 20.26
CA THR A 120 7.24 -5.55 20.34
C THR A 120 6.94 -4.61 19.17
N SER A 121 7.55 -3.41 19.20
CA SER A 121 7.41 -2.45 18.09
C SER A 121 7.78 -3.08 16.75
N LEU A 122 7.09 -2.65 15.68
CA LEU A 122 7.34 -3.22 14.35
C LEU A 122 8.79 -3.00 13.95
N PHE A 123 9.34 -1.83 14.28
CA PHE A 123 10.74 -1.52 14.04
C PHE A 123 11.70 -2.58 14.61
N LEU A 124 11.56 -2.95 15.88
CA LEU A 124 12.45 -3.91 16.54
C LEU A 124 12.32 -5.30 15.93
N ARG A 125 11.09 -5.76 15.67
CA ARG A 125 10.85 -7.08 15.05
C ARG A 125 11.51 -7.17 13.68
N ARG A 126 11.34 -6.14 12.83
CA ARG A 126 11.96 -6.08 11.50
C ARG A 126 13.49 -6.09 11.57
N GLN A 127 14.07 -5.39 12.55
CA GLN A 127 15.50 -5.39 12.79
C GLN A 127 16.02 -6.78 13.19
N GLN A 128 15.32 -7.43 14.13
CA GLN A 128 15.66 -8.78 14.59
C GLN A 128 15.61 -9.80 13.46
N ILE A 129 14.56 -9.77 12.64
CA ILE A 129 14.41 -10.63 11.48
C ILE A 129 15.56 -10.43 10.49
N THR A 130 15.89 -9.18 10.17
CA THR A 130 16.99 -8.82 9.27
C THR A 130 18.32 -9.36 9.76
N ASN A 131 18.63 -9.14 11.05
CA ASN A 131 19.84 -9.62 11.68
C ASN A 131 19.91 -11.16 11.69
N LYS A 132 18.79 -11.82 12.02
CA LYS A 132 18.70 -13.28 12.05
C LYS A 132 18.98 -13.89 10.69
N VAL A 133 18.39 -13.35 9.62
CA VAL A 133 18.64 -13.81 8.25
C VAL A 133 20.10 -13.61 7.87
N PHE A 134 20.68 -12.44 8.16
CA PHE A 134 22.09 -12.19 7.85
C PHE A 134 23.04 -13.14 8.59
N LEU A 135 22.80 -13.41 9.87
CA LEU A 135 23.59 -14.36 10.65
C LEU A 135 23.48 -15.79 10.11
N ASN A 136 22.29 -16.19 9.68
CA ASN A 136 22.10 -17.50 9.04
C ASN A 136 22.92 -17.62 7.76
N ILE A 137 22.93 -16.57 6.91
CA ILE A 137 23.74 -16.54 5.68
C ILE A 137 25.24 -16.60 6.01
N MET A 138 25.68 -15.91 7.07
CA MET A 138 27.09 -15.85 7.46
C MET A 138 27.63 -17.16 8.04
N ASN A 139 26.77 -17.93 8.73
CA ASN A 139 27.15 -19.17 9.40
C ASN A 139 27.03 -20.40 8.50
N ASP A 140 26.29 -20.31 7.40
CA ASP A 140 26.07 -21.40 6.46
C ASP A 140 26.80 -21.12 5.14
N ASP A 141 27.96 -21.73 4.95
CA ASP A 141 28.76 -21.60 3.73
C ASP A 141 28.05 -22.18 2.48
N ALA A 142 27.07 -23.07 2.66
CA ALA A 142 26.26 -23.65 1.57
C ALA A 142 25.02 -22.80 1.23
N HIS A 143 24.80 -21.70 1.93
CA HIS A 143 23.67 -20.83 1.69
C HIS A 143 23.79 -20.15 0.31
N LYS A 144 22.71 -20.13 -0.47
CA LYS A 144 22.69 -19.55 -1.84
C LYS A 144 23.13 -18.08 -1.91
N LEU A 145 22.95 -17.34 -0.82
CA LEU A 145 23.33 -15.93 -0.70
C LEU A 145 24.71 -15.71 -0.08
N HIS A 146 25.41 -16.77 0.33
CA HIS A 146 26.74 -16.65 0.95
C HIS A 146 27.76 -16.05 -0.04
N GLU A 147 27.65 -16.40 -1.32
CA GLU A 147 28.49 -15.84 -2.40
C GLU A 147 28.34 -14.31 -2.58
N LEU A 148 27.23 -13.73 -2.13
CA LEU A 148 27.00 -12.28 -2.20
C LEU A 148 27.70 -11.52 -1.07
N LEU A 149 28.20 -12.21 -0.05
CA LEU A 149 28.91 -11.56 1.06
C LEU A 149 30.26 -11.00 0.59
N PRO A 150 30.68 -9.84 1.12
CA PRO A 150 32.03 -9.33 0.86
C PRO A 150 33.09 -10.31 1.39
N ALA A 151 34.30 -10.24 0.84
CA ALA A 151 35.39 -11.10 1.28
C ALA A 151 35.67 -10.93 2.80
N LYS A 152 35.84 -12.05 3.51
CA LYS A 152 36.20 -12.05 4.94
C LYS A 152 37.57 -11.39 5.14
N ASN A 153 37.69 -10.63 6.22
CA ASN A 153 38.94 -9.94 6.56
C ASN A 153 39.87 -10.88 7.36
N ASN A 154 40.88 -11.43 6.67
CA ASN A 154 41.83 -12.38 7.25
C ASN A 154 43.14 -11.73 7.75
N ILE A 155 43.13 -10.42 8.08
CA ILE A 155 44.33 -9.73 8.59
C ILE A 155 44.72 -10.28 9.97
N SER A 156 45.98 -10.68 10.13
CA SER A 156 46.56 -11.20 11.40
C SER A 156 46.89 -10.10 12.43
N LEU A 157 47.00 -8.85 11.98
CA LEU A 157 47.30 -7.69 12.83
C LEU A 157 46.08 -7.27 13.66
N ASN A 158 46.33 -6.84 14.90
CA ASN A 158 45.31 -6.27 15.79
C ASN A 158 45.16 -4.77 15.53
N LEU A 159 44.25 -4.42 14.63
CA LEU A 159 43.87 -3.03 14.38
C LEU A 159 42.90 -2.53 15.47
N ARG A 160 42.98 -1.24 15.81
CA ARG A 160 42.04 -0.59 16.75
C ARG A 160 40.57 -0.75 16.34
N LYS A 161 40.30 -0.81 15.03
CA LYS A 161 38.99 -1.13 14.44
C LYS A 161 39.19 -2.22 13.39
N LYS A 162 38.90 -3.46 13.74
CA LYS A 162 38.93 -4.60 12.83
C LYS A 162 37.51 -4.91 12.37
N SER A 163 37.23 -4.75 11.07
CA SER A 163 35.96 -5.19 10.47
C SER A 163 36.01 -6.68 10.15
N LYS A 164 34.88 -7.39 10.24
CA LYS A 164 34.78 -8.80 9.81
C LYS A 164 34.91 -8.98 8.31
N PHE A 165 34.48 -7.98 7.55
CA PHE A 165 34.43 -7.99 6.09
C PHE A 165 35.30 -6.88 5.48
N ASN A 166 35.84 -7.17 4.29
CA ASN A 166 36.51 -6.21 3.42
C ASN A 166 35.45 -5.52 2.56
N ASN A 167 34.75 -4.54 3.16
CA ASN A 167 33.65 -3.86 2.50
C ASN A 167 34.16 -2.89 1.40
N PRO A 168 33.51 -2.84 0.22
CA PRO A 168 33.88 -1.90 -0.83
C PRO A 168 33.63 -0.45 -0.40
N ARG A 169 34.34 0.50 -1.03
CA ARG A 169 34.09 1.93 -0.79
C ARG A 169 32.74 2.33 -1.37
N VAL A 170 31.79 2.65 -0.50
CA VAL A 170 30.43 3.06 -0.87
C VAL A 170 30.35 4.56 -1.10
N LYS A 171 29.72 4.99 -2.22
CA LYS A 171 29.53 6.41 -2.56
C LYS A 171 28.11 6.93 -2.32
N THR A 172 27.12 6.05 -2.21
CA THR A 172 25.70 6.45 -2.08
C THR A 172 25.06 5.83 -0.85
N ASN A 173 24.18 6.58 -0.18
CA ASN A 173 23.43 6.06 0.97
C ASN A 173 22.55 4.87 0.59
N ARG A 174 21.99 4.87 -0.63
CA ARG A 174 21.19 3.75 -1.13
C ARG A 174 21.97 2.43 -1.15
N TYR A 175 23.21 2.44 -1.66
CA TYR A 175 24.04 1.23 -1.66
C TYR A 175 24.52 0.87 -0.26
N ARG A 176 24.86 1.88 0.56
CA ARG A 176 25.31 1.69 1.95
C ARG A 176 24.26 0.99 2.80
N ASN A 177 22.99 1.33 2.55
CA ASN A 177 21.84 0.83 3.28
C ASN A 177 21.23 -0.43 2.64
N SER A 178 21.86 -0.98 1.60
CA SER A 178 21.44 -2.26 1.03
C SER A 178 21.73 -3.39 2.00
N PHE A 179 20.88 -4.42 2.01
CA PHE A 179 20.91 -5.53 2.96
C PHE A 179 22.32 -6.10 3.24
N ILE A 180 23.10 -6.40 2.21
CA ILE A 180 24.42 -7.02 2.39
C ILE A 180 25.40 -6.03 3.02
N ILE A 181 25.48 -4.81 2.48
CA ILE A 181 26.47 -3.81 2.87
C ILE A 181 26.17 -3.24 4.25
N SER A 182 24.90 -2.96 4.55
CA SER A 182 24.51 -2.41 5.86
C SER A 182 24.83 -3.40 6.97
N ASN A 183 24.50 -4.67 6.77
CA ASN A 183 24.72 -5.71 7.77
C ASN A 183 26.20 -6.13 7.84
N SER A 184 26.95 -6.15 6.74
CA SER A 184 28.39 -6.42 6.76
C SER A 184 29.22 -5.31 7.42
N ILE A 185 28.70 -4.08 7.49
CA ILE A 185 29.31 -2.97 8.25
C ILE A 185 29.01 -3.08 9.74
N LYS A 186 27.81 -3.58 10.10
CA LYS A 186 27.36 -3.75 11.50
C LYS A 186 27.94 -5.00 12.17
N ALA A 187 28.22 -6.04 11.38
CA ALA A 187 28.69 -7.34 11.84
C ALA A 187 30.11 -7.28 12.44
#